data_AF-A0A9X3TPF8-F1
#
_entry.id   AF-A0A9X3TPF8-F1
#
_cell.length_a   1.000
_cell.length_b   1.000
_cell.length_c   1.000
_cell.angle_alpha   90.00
_cell.angle_beta   90.00
_cell.angle_gamma   90.00
#
_symmetry.space_group_name_H-M   'P 1'
#
loop_
_entity.id
_entity.type
_entity.pdbx_description
1 polymer ?
#
loop_
_entity_poly.entity_id
_entity_poly.type
_entity_poly.pdbx_seq_one_letter_code
_entity_poly.pdbx_strand_id
1 'polypeptide(L)' 'MLVLSRKKNESIMIGEEIEVKVVSIEGDIVRIGIEAPREVGVYRKEIYITIKEENEQASQHKVDWDVLKRLVNIEKTDGV' A
#
# COMPACT_ATOMS: atom_id res chain seq x y z
N MET A 1 0.00 -20.46 6.52
CA MET A 1 1.19 -20.21 5.68
C MET A 1 1.44 -21.46 4.85
N LEU A 2 1.44 -21.35 3.52
CA LEU A 2 1.79 -22.45 2.61
C LEU A 2 3.23 -22.24 2.14
N VAL A 3 4.06 -23.28 2.18
CA VAL A 3 5.49 -23.19 1.81
C VAL A 3 5.72 -24.04 0.58
N LEU A 4 6.21 -23.42 -0.49
CA LEU A 4 6.53 -24.08 -1.76
C LEU A 4 7.96 -23.75 -2.15
N SER A 5 8.72 -24.78 -2.51
CA SER A 5 10.06 -24.59 -3.10
C SER A 5 9.94 -24.58 -4.62
N ARG A 6 10.49 -23.54 -5.26
CA ARG A 6 10.52 -23.38 -6.72
C ARG A 6 11.96 -23.21 -7.22
N LYS A 7 12.24 -23.76 -8.40
CA LYS A 7 13.49 -23.54 -9.13
C LYS A 7 13.34 -22.35 -10.07
N LYS A 8 14.46 -21.90 -10.66
CA LYS A 8 14.47 -20.86 -11.70
C LYS A 8 13.50 -21.24 -12.84
N ASN A 9 12.74 -20.25 -13.31
CA ASN A 9 11.68 -20.33 -14.32
C ASN A 9 10.43 -21.12 -13.90
N GLU A 10 10.34 -21.63 -12.68
CA GLU A 10 9.07 -22.17 -12.19
C GLU A 10 8.19 -21.03 -11.65
N SER A 11 6.87 -21.24 -11.74
CA SER A 11 5.87 -20.30 -11.24
C SER A 11 4.90 -20.93 -10.24
N ILE A 12 4.22 -20.04 -9.51
CA ILE A 12 3.18 -20.32 -8.53
C ILE A 12 1.97 -19.49 -8.95
N MET A 13 0.81 -20.13 -9.09
CA MET A 13 -0.45 -19.44 -9.34
C MET A 13 -1.15 -19.16 -8.01
N ILE A 14 -1.71 -17.97 -7.85
CA ILE A 14 -2.57 -17.58 -6.73
C ILE A 14 -3.94 -17.23 -7.31
N GLY A 15 -4.94 -18.06 -7.05
CA GLY A 15 -6.23 -17.97 -7.75
C GLY A 15 -6.06 -18.24 -9.24
N GLU A 16 -6.79 -17.48 -10.06
CA GLU A 16 -6.79 -17.64 -11.53
C GLU A 16 -6.01 -16.53 -12.26
N GLU A 17 -5.72 -15.41 -11.57
CA GLU A 17 -5.26 -14.18 -12.24
C GLU A 17 -3.87 -13.71 -11.80
N ILE A 18 -3.29 -14.29 -10.74
CA ILE A 18 -1.98 -13.89 -10.22
C ILE A 18 -0.96 -15.01 -10.46
N GLU A 19 0.10 -14.71 -11.20
CA GLU A 19 1.26 -15.60 -11.41
C GLU A 19 2.50 -15.01 -10.73
N VAL A 20 3.17 -15.81 -9.90
CA VAL A 20 4.45 -15.49 -9.28
C VAL A 20 5.53 -16.37 -9.88
N LYS A 21 6.48 -15.80 -10.61
CA LYS A 21 7.53 -16.51 -11.35
C LYS A 21 8.91 -16.25 -10.76
N VAL A 22 9.70 -17.29 -10.57
CA VAL A 22 11.11 -17.15 -10.16
C VAL A 22 11.96 -16.87 -11.41
N VAL A 23 12.38 -15.62 -11.58
CA VAL A 23 13.12 -15.16 -12.78
C VAL A 23 14.59 -15.55 -12.71
N SER A 24 15.24 -15.32 -11.57
CA SER A 24 16.62 -15.77 -11.33
C SER A 24 16.89 -15.96 -9.85
N ILE A 25 17.94 -16.72 -9.57
CA ILE A 25 18.47 -16.96 -8.23
C ILE A 25 19.96 -16.66 -8.33
N GLU A 26 20.40 -15.66 -7.58
CA GLU A 26 21.78 -15.16 -7.54
C GLU A 26 22.25 -15.21 -6.09
N GLY A 27 22.81 -16.34 -5.68
CA GLY A 27 23.15 -16.61 -4.28
C GLY A 27 21.90 -16.59 -3.40
N ASP A 28 21.86 -15.67 -2.45
CA ASP A 28 20.74 -15.46 -1.53
C ASP A 28 19.65 -14.54 -2.09
N ILE A 29 19.91 -13.87 -3.22
CA ILE A 29 18.95 -12.95 -3.85
C ILE A 29 18.12 -13.70 -4.87
N VAL A 30 16.79 -13.65 -4.70
CA VAL A 30 15.84 -14.22 -5.65
C VAL A 30 15.11 -13.10 -6.37
N ARG A 31 15.15 -13.11 -7.70
CA ARG A 31 14.35 -12.21 -8.53
C ARG A 31 13.00 -12.86 -8.80
N ILE A 32 11.95 -12.20 -8.34
CA ILE A 32 10.58 -12.67 -8.48
C ILE A 32 9.85 -11.73 -9.43
N GLY A 33 9.25 -12.30 -10.47
CA GLY A 33 8.28 -11.62 -11.32
C GLY A 33 6.87 -11.88 -10.77
N ILE A 34 6.05 -10.85 -10.68
CA ILE A 34 4.65 -10.97 -10.25
C ILE A 34 3.82 -10.39 -11.38
N GLU A 35 2.97 -11.23 -11.96
CA GLU A 35 1.97 -10.84 -12.95
C GLU A 35 0.61 -10.89 -12.25
N ALA A 36 -0.10 -9.77 -12.26
CA ALA A 36 -1.38 -9.61 -11.60
C ALA A 36 -2.21 -8.55 -12.36
N PRO A 37 -3.55 -8.62 -12.31
CA PRO A 37 -4.40 -7.60 -12.90
C PRO A 37 -4.21 -6.24 -12.21
N ARG A 38 -4.52 -5.15 -12.92
CA ARG A 38 -4.27 -3.77 -12.45
C ARG A 38 -5.00 -3.39 -11.17
N GLU A 39 -6.09 -4.08 -10.86
CA GLU A 39 -6.85 -3.88 -9.63
C GLU A 39 -6.14 -4.43 -8.39
N VAL A 40 -5.22 -5.37 -8.56
CA VAL A 40 -4.43 -5.95 -7.47
C VAL A 40 -3.13 -5.16 -7.33
N GLY A 41 -3.06 -4.34 -6.28
CA GLY A 41 -1.85 -3.59 -5.95
C GLY A 41 -0.72 -4.50 -5.48
N VAL A 42 0.40 -4.50 -6.20
CA VAL A 42 1.62 -5.24 -5.83
C VAL A 42 2.62 -4.28 -5.20
N TYR A 43 2.92 -4.49 -3.92
CA TYR A 43 3.81 -3.64 -3.16
C TYR A 43 4.88 -4.45 -2.44
N ARG A 44 6.03 -3.81 -2.20
CA ARG A 44 7.00 -4.36 -1.26
C ARG A 44 6.47 -4.20 0.16
N LYS A 45 6.64 -5.23 0.99
CA LYS A 45 6.03 -5.29 2.31
C LYS A 45 6.45 -4.14 3.21
N GLU A 46 7.73 -3.79 3.20
CA GLU A 46 8.29 -2.71 4.00
C GLU A 46 7.67 -1.35 3.65
N ILE A 47 7.44 -1.08 2.36
CA ILE A 47 6.82 0.16 1.90
C ILE A 47 5.34 0.18 2.28
N TYR A 48 4.64 -0.94 2.13
CA TYR A 48 3.22 -1.04 2.49
C TYR A 48 2.96 -0.78 3.97
N ILE A 49 3.84 -1.30 4.85
CA ILE A 49 3.72 -1.10 6.30
C ILE A 49 3.86 0.39 6.64
N THR A 50 4.90 1.07 6.14
CA THR A 50 5.11 2.49 6.41
C THR A 50 3.92 3.35 5.97
N ILE A 51 3.41 3.12 4.75
CA ILE A 51 2.24 3.88 4.24
C ILE A 51 1.01 3.67 5.12
N LYS A 52 0.79 2.44 5.59
CA LYS A 52 -0.35 2.13 6.45
C LYS A 52 -0.23 2.82 7.81
N GLU A 53 0.95 2.79 8.41
CA GLU A 53 1.22 3.44 9.70
C GLU A 53 1.06 4.96 9.62
N GLU A 54 1.56 5.60 8.56
CA GLU A 54 1.39 7.04 8.34
C GLU A 54 -0.08 7.43 8.15
N ASN A 55 -0.85 6.65 7.38
CA ASN A 55 -2.28 6.88 7.20
C ASN A 55 -3.06 6.74 8.52
N GLU A 56 -2.72 5.75 9.35
CA GLU A 56 -3.32 5.58 10.67
C GLU A 56 -3.01 6.78 11.59
N GLN A 57 -1.77 7.31 11.56
CA GLN A 57 -1.40 8.51 12.33
C GLN A 57 -2.09 9.79 11.84
N ALA A 58 -2.26 9.95 10.52
CA ALA A 58 -2.98 11.08 9.95
C ALA A 58 -4.47 11.07 10.34
N SER A 59 -5.09 9.88 10.34
CA SER A 59 -6.49 9.69 10.75
C SER A 59 -6.73 9.98 12.24
N GLN A 60 -5.72 9.80 13.09
CA GLN A 60 -5.82 10.06 14.53
C GLN A 60 -5.65 11.53 14.93
N HIS A 61 -5.37 12.44 13.99
CA HIS A 61 -5.36 13.86 14.31
C HIS A 61 -6.77 14.32 14.68
N LYS A 62 -7.00 14.47 15.99
CA LYS A 62 -8.19 15.10 16.57
C LYS A 62 -8.30 16.50 15.97
N VAL A 63 -9.17 16.66 15.00
CA VAL A 63 -9.47 17.97 14.44
C VAL A 63 -10.03 18.83 15.57
N ASP A 64 -9.29 19.88 15.93
CA ASP A 64 -9.78 20.87 16.88
C ASP A 64 -10.93 21.64 16.21
N TRP A 65 -12.15 21.24 16.55
CA TRP A 65 -13.39 21.82 16.04
C TRP A 65 -13.50 23.32 16.33
N ASP A 66 -12.80 23.83 17.34
CA ASP A 66 -12.84 25.25 17.68
C ASP A 66 -11.94 26.08 16.75
N VAL A 67 -10.88 25.50 16.18
CA VAL A 67 -10.09 26.12 15.11
C VAL A 67 -10.90 26.19 13.81
N LEU A 68 -11.63 25.12 13.47
CA LEU A 68 -12.49 25.09 12.28
C LEU A 68 -13.63 26.13 12.34
N LYS A 69 -14.30 26.27 13.49
CA LYS A 69 -15.36 27.28 13.67
C LYS A 69 -14.84 28.71 13.47
N ARG A 70 -13.60 28.98 13.90
CA ARG A 70 -12.97 30.30 13.72
C ARG A 70 -12.71 30.60 12.26
N LEU A 71 -12.31 29.62 11.46
CA LEU A 71 -12.06 29.79 10.02
C LEU A 71 -13.36 29.99 9.22
N VAL A 72 -14.42 29.26 9.57
CA VAL A 72 -15.71 29.33 8.86
C VAL A 72 -16.49 30.63 9.15
N ASN A 73 -16.28 31.26 10.31
CA ASN A 73 -17.02 32.46 10.71
C ASN A 73 -16.41 33.79 10.22
N ILE A 74 -15.32 33.78 9.46
CA ILE A 74 -14.65 35.02 8.98
C ILE A 74 -15.41 35.67 7.80
N GLU A 75 -16.31 34.96 7.12
CA GLU A 75 -17.00 35.48 5.93
C GLU A 75 -18.33 36.22 6.21
N LYS A 76 -18.71 36.44 7.48
CA LYS A 76 -19.99 37.13 7.82
C LYS A 76 -19.87 38.52 8.46
N THR A 77 -18.67 39.11 8.48
CA THR A 77 -18.52 40.52 8.83
C THR A 77 -17.85 41.24 7.67
N ASP A 78 -18.67 41.60 6.68
CA ASP A 78 -18.56 42.86 5.94
C ASP A 78 -19.93 43.11 5.29
N GLY A 79 -20.87 43.49 6.15
CA GLY A 79 -22.04 44.25 5.73
C GLY A 79 -21.75 45.73 5.90
N VAL A 80 -21.55 46.43 4.78
CA VAL A 80 -22.05 47.79 4.51
C VAL A 80 -22.46 47.84 3.05
#